data_AF-A0A953TTE9-F1
#
_entry.id   AF-A0A953TTE9-F1
#
_cell.length_a   1.000
_cell.length_b   1.000
_cell.length_c   1.000
_cell.angle_alpha   90.00
_cell.angle_beta   90.00
_cell.angle_gamma   90.00
#
_symmetry.space_group_name_H-M   'P 1'
#
loop_
_entity.id
_entity.type
_entity.pdbx_description
1 polymer ?
#
loop_
_entity_poly.entity_id
_entity_poly.type
_entity_poly.pdbx_seq_one_letter_code
_entity_poly.pdbx_strand_id
1 'polypeptide(L)'
;MIDPAAGPDGTGDEHIDWEQWLGPAPHKPFNADRFFRFRKYWDYSGGIATDLHYHVLAPFHVAIANEFPTRVVGMGGLWVYNDREVPDTFLTAADYPSKYSMTIQSSQVNENGPMMRLRGTKATIHLSDEWEGPPTRQYDYADIIPESPYTEEFAKKHGFAIVRVDGVGNEGDLKHVDNFLECVRSRQQPNCHADLGYKAMVTVELSVRSYRNGKVYYFDAEREQVVEKA
;
A
#
# COMPACT_ATOMS: atom_id res chain seq x y z
N MET A 1 -11.18 14.72 -14.95
CA MET A 1 -11.99 14.96 -16.16
C MET A 1 -11.05 14.79 -17.35
N ILE A 2 -11.46 14.18 -18.45
CA ILE A 2 -10.62 14.08 -19.65
C ILE A 2 -10.72 15.42 -20.37
N ASP A 3 -9.59 16.07 -20.62
CA ASP A 3 -9.56 17.27 -21.46
C ASP A 3 -9.64 16.84 -22.94
N PRO A 4 -10.67 17.27 -23.70
CA PRO A 4 -10.81 16.88 -25.10
C PRO A 4 -9.82 17.59 -26.04
N ALA A 5 -9.19 18.70 -25.63
CA ALA A 5 -8.23 19.42 -26.45
C ALA A 5 -6.80 18.86 -26.30
N ALA A 6 -6.53 18.14 -25.21
CA ALA A 6 -5.21 17.59 -24.92
C ALA A 6 -4.85 16.41 -25.84
N GLY A 7 -3.68 16.47 -26.46
CA GLY A 7 -3.20 15.41 -27.35
C GLY A 7 -1.85 15.69 -28.01
N PRO A 8 -1.30 14.72 -28.76
CA PRO A 8 0.00 14.86 -29.42
C PRO A 8 -0.02 15.91 -30.54
N ASP A 9 -1.19 16.13 -31.15
CA ASP A 9 -1.38 17.15 -32.19
C ASP A 9 -1.74 18.53 -31.59
N GLY A 10 -1.88 18.62 -30.26
CA GLY A 10 -2.13 19.87 -29.54
C GLY A 10 -0.90 20.79 -29.52
N THR A 11 -1.08 22.01 -29.04
CA THR A 11 0.02 23.00 -28.88
C THR A 11 -0.09 23.69 -27.52
N GLY A 12 1.03 24.19 -26.99
CA GLY A 12 1.04 24.83 -25.68
C GLY A 12 0.63 23.87 -24.56
N ASP A 13 -0.27 24.32 -23.69
CA ASP A 13 -0.75 23.55 -22.54
C ASP A 13 -1.55 22.29 -22.93
N GLU A 14 -2.03 22.22 -24.17
CA GLU A 14 -2.77 21.08 -24.72
C GLU A 14 -1.86 20.01 -25.36
N HIS A 15 -0.57 20.31 -25.53
CA HIS A 15 0.35 19.36 -26.14
C HIS A 15 0.75 18.25 -25.16
N ILE A 16 0.53 17.00 -25.56
CA ILE A 16 1.03 15.83 -24.85
C ILE A 16 2.16 15.20 -25.65
N ASP A 17 3.38 15.22 -25.10
CA ASP A 17 4.46 14.40 -25.62
C ASP A 17 4.18 12.92 -25.32
N TRP A 18 3.48 12.28 -26.25
CA TRP A 18 2.97 10.92 -26.07
C TRP A 18 4.07 9.87 -26.08
N GLU A 19 5.11 10.05 -26.90
CA GLU A 19 6.26 9.15 -26.93
C GLU A 19 7.03 9.22 -25.60
N GLN A 20 7.23 10.44 -25.07
CA GLN A 20 7.83 10.61 -23.74
C GLN A 20 6.97 9.98 -22.65
N TRP A 21 5.65 10.17 -22.70
CA TRP A 21 4.73 9.62 -21.72
C TRP A 21 4.71 8.09 -21.71
N LEU A 22 4.74 7.45 -22.88
CA LEU A 22 4.79 5.99 -22.99
C LEU A 22 6.09 5.42 -22.39
N GLY A 23 7.22 6.10 -22.60
CA GLY A 23 8.52 5.68 -22.11
C GLY A 23 8.84 4.22 -22.51
N PRO A 24 9.13 3.31 -21.55
CA PRO A 24 9.46 1.91 -21.86
C PRO A 24 8.23 1.01 -22.08
N ALA A 25 7.01 1.54 -21.91
CA ALA A 25 5.79 0.75 -22.12
C ALA A 25 5.63 0.35 -23.60
N PRO A 26 4.86 -0.70 -23.91
CA PRO A 26 4.56 -1.05 -25.29
C PRO A 26 4.00 0.14 -26.06
N HIS A 27 4.50 0.35 -27.28
CA HIS A 27 4.01 1.44 -28.14
C HIS A 27 2.51 1.27 -28.43
N LYS A 28 1.74 2.34 -28.22
CA LYS A 28 0.30 2.42 -28.47
C LYS A 28 0.00 3.76 -29.16
N PRO A 29 -0.98 3.85 -30.07
CA PRO A 29 -1.51 5.14 -30.51
C PRO A 29 -2.05 5.96 -29.32
N PHE A 30 -2.00 7.29 -29.43
CA PHE A 30 -2.54 8.16 -28.39
C PHE A 30 -3.99 7.80 -28.06
N ASN A 31 -4.29 7.78 -26.77
CA ASN A 31 -5.63 7.54 -26.25
C ASN A 31 -5.81 8.34 -24.96
N ALA A 32 -6.79 9.24 -24.95
CA ALA A 32 -7.03 10.12 -23.81
C ALA A 32 -7.40 9.35 -22.52
N ASP A 33 -8.12 8.22 -22.62
CA ASP A 33 -8.42 7.39 -21.44
C ASP A 33 -7.14 6.77 -20.86
N ARG A 34 -6.19 6.36 -21.71
CA ARG A 34 -4.86 5.88 -21.25
C ARG A 34 -4.05 6.97 -20.59
N PHE A 35 -4.04 8.19 -21.14
CA PHE A 35 -3.30 9.29 -20.54
C PHE A 35 -3.88 9.71 -19.17
N PHE A 36 -5.17 10.03 -19.12
CA PHE A 36 -5.81 10.55 -17.91
C PHE A 36 -6.19 9.48 -16.90
N ARG A 37 -6.33 8.22 -17.33
CA ARG A 37 -6.77 7.08 -16.48
C ARG A 37 -5.86 5.87 -16.64
N PHE A 38 -4.56 6.11 -16.76
CA PHE A 38 -3.51 5.10 -16.94
C PHE A 38 -3.59 3.93 -15.95
N ARG A 39 -4.07 4.19 -14.73
CA ARG A 39 -4.27 3.18 -13.67
C ARG A 39 -5.18 2.03 -14.08
N LYS A 40 -6.01 2.19 -15.13
CA LYS A 40 -6.90 1.15 -15.66
C LYS A 40 -6.19 0.06 -16.46
N TYR A 41 -4.93 0.26 -16.86
CA TYR A 41 -4.24 -0.56 -17.86
C TYR A 41 -2.96 -1.19 -17.29
N TRP A 42 -2.71 -2.45 -17.63
CA TRP A 42 -1.53 -3.19 -17.16
C TRP A 42 -0.20 -2.68 -17.72
N ASP A 43 -0.26 -1.96 -18.85
CA ASP A 43 0.92 -1.39 -19.49
C ASP A 43 1.60 -0.33 -18.61
N TYR A 44 0.85 0.32 -17.72
CA TYR A 44 1.30 1.50 -16.96
C TYR A 44 1.12 1.36 -15.44
N SER A 45 0.42 0.33 -14.98
CA SER A 45 -0.04 0.23 -13.59
C SER A 45 -0.20 -1.22 -13.14
N GLY A 46 0.03 -1.48 -11.85
CA GLY A 46 -0.38 -2.71 -11.16
C GLY A 46 -1.81 -2.65 -10.59
N GLY A 47 -2.59 -1.62 -10.96
CA GLY A 47 -3.94 -1.37 -10.48
C GLY A 47 -3.97 -0.84 -9.04
N ILE A 48 -5.05 -1.17 -8.32
CA ILE A 48 -5.24 -0.73 -6.92
C ILE A 48 -4.13 -1.20 -5.99
N ALA A 49 -3.46 -2.32 -6.29
CA ALA A 49 -2.37 -2.83 -5.47
C ALA A 49 -1.19 -1.84 -5.44
N THR A 50 -0.71 -1.40 -6.60
CA THR A 50 0.41 -0.45 -6.70
C THR A 50 0.04 0.96 -6.27
N ASP A 51 -1.24 1.31 -6.30
CA ASP A 51 -1.71 2.63 -5.88
C ASP A 51 -1.89 2.71 -4.36
N LEU A 52 -2.56 1.71 -3.75
CA LEU A 52 -3.01 1.80 -2.36
C LEU A 52 -2.28 0.88 -1.38
N HIS A 53 -1.77 -0.29 -1.79
CA HIS A 53 -1.19 -1.23 -0.82
C HIS A 53 0.09 -0.71 -0.17
N TYR A 54 0.82 0.17 -0.86
CA TYR A 54 1.99 0.86 -0.30
C TYR A 54 1.63 1.66 0.97
N HIS A 55 0.51 2.39 0.94
CA HIS A 55 0.05 3.22 2.07
C HIS A 55 -0.29 2.39 3.31
N VAL A 56 -0.62 1.11 3.14
CA VAL A 56 -0.83 0.17 4.24
C VAL A 56 0.52 -0.45 4.65
N LEU A 57 1.31 -0.92 3.69
CA LEU A 57 2.59 -1.60 3.89
C LEU A 57 3.62 -0.76 4.64
N ALA A 58 3.85 0.47 4.18
CA ALA A 58 4.94 1.31 4.69
C ALA A 58 4.81 1.59 6.21
N PRO A 59 3.63 1.98 6.75
CA PRO A 59 3.43 2.10 8.20
C PRO A 59 3.69 0.80 8.97
N PHE A 60 3.28 -0.36 8.45
CA PHE A 60 3.56 -1.65 9.11
C PHE A 60 5.05 -2.01 9.07
N HIS A 61 5.78 -1.65 8.01
CA HIS A 61 7.24 -1.81 7.96
C HIS A 61 7.94 -0.94 9.00
N VAL A 62 7.42 0.26 9.29
CA VAL A 62 7.92 1.10 10.39
C VAL A 62 7.59 0.48 11.75
N ALA A 63 6.36 -0.02 11.93
CA ALA A 63 5.86 -0.47 13.22
C ALA A 63 6.36 -1.86 13.65
N ILE A 64 6.57 -2.77 12.70
CA ILE A 64 6.96 -4.16 12.96
C ILE A 64 8.45 -4.33 12.67
N ALA A 65 8.80 -4.28 11.38
CA ALA A 65 10.16 -4.40 10.89
C ALA A 65 10.24 -4.08 9.39
N ASN A 66 11.34 -3.45 8.97
CA ASN A 66 11.57 -3.10 7.57
C ASN A 66 12.38 -4.20 6.85
N GLU A 67 11.67 -5.23 6.41
CA GLU A 67 12.22 -6.46 5.84
C GLU A 67 11.55 -6.85 4.52
N PHE A 68 12.27 -7.59 3.67
CA PHE A 68 11.68 -8.17 2.45
C PHE A 68 10.72 -9.32 2.81
N PRO A 69 9.69 -9.57 1.99
CA PRO A 69 8.84 -10.74 2.16
C PRO A 69 9.62 -12.02 1.83
N THR A 70 9.21 -13.16 2.38
CA THR A 70 9.69 -14.50 2.00
C THR A 70 8.76 -15.21 1.04
N ARG A 71 7.45 -14.95 1.14
CA ARG A 71 6.41 -15.57 0.31
C ARG A 71 5.28 -14.57 0.10
N VAL A 72 4.81 -14.41 -1.14
CA VAL A 72 3.74 -13.48 -1.51
C VAL A 72 2.73 -14.12 -2.45
N VAL A 73 1.45 -13.84 -2.20
CA VAL A 73 0.31 -14.22 -3.05
C VAL A 73 -0.61 -13.02 -3.25
N GLY A 74 -1.01 -12.81 -4.50
CA GLY A 74 -2.03 -11.86 -4.90
C GLY A 74 -3.26 -12.58 -5.46
N MET A 75 -4.44 -12.08 -5.13
CA MET A 75 -5.72 -12.60 -5.62
C MET A 75 -6.74 -11.46 -5.79
N GLY A 76 -7.87 -11.74 -6.41
CA GLY A 76 -8.92 -10.75 -6.63
C GLY A 76 -9.51 -10.86 -8.02
N GLY A 77 -10.06 -9.77 -8.53
CA GLY A 77 -10.61 -9.73 -9.87
C GLY A 77 -11.30 -8.42 -10.24
N LEU A 78 -11.81 -8.43 -11.47
CA LEU A 78 -12.62 -7.39 -12.05
C LEU A 78 -14.07 -7.88 -12.04
N TRP A 79 -14.84 -7.44 -11.06
CA TRP A 79 -16.17 -8.01 -10.77
C TRP A 79 -17.32 -7.10 -11.18
N VAL A 80 -17.12 -5.78 -11.16
CA VAL A 80 -18.15 -4.77 -11.42
C VAL A 80 -17.79 -3.88 -12.61
N TYR A 81 -16.55 -3.38 -12.66
CA TYR A 81 -16.14 -2.53 -13.79
C TYR A 81 -15.98 -3.37 -15.06
N ASN A 82 -16.23 -2.75 -16.22
CA ASN A 82 -16.16 -3.40 -17.53
C ASN A 82 -15.28 -2.64 -18.54
N ASP A 83 -14.59 -1.59 -18.09
CA ASP A 83 -13.88 -0.63 -18.93
C ASP A 83 -12.37 -0.60 -18.70
N ARG A 84 -11.81 -1.61 -18.01
CA ARG A 84 -10.42 -1.66 -17.54
C ARG A 84 -9.84 -3.07 -17.60
N GLU A 85 -8.52 -3.15 -17.52
CA GLU A 85 -7.79 -4.42 -17.52
C GLU A 85 -7.39 -4.85 -16.09
N VAL A 86 -7.20 -3.88 -15.21
CA VAL A 86 -6.80 -4.11 -13.81
C VAL A 86 -8.01 -4.47 -12.92
N PRO A 87 -7.80 -5.28 -11.86
CA PRO A 87 -8.86 -5.68 -10.94
C PRO A 87 -9.43 -4.50 -10.15
N ASP A 88 -10.72 -4.58 -9.86
CA ASP A 88 -11.43 -3.65 -8.98
C ASP A 88 -11.39 -4.07 -7.51
N THR A 89 -11.07 -5.34 -7.27
CA THR A 89 -10.92 -5.93 -5.95
C THR A 89 -9.61 -6.71 -5.93
N PHE A 90 -8.75 -6.43 -4.96
CA PHE A 90 -7.44 -7.04 -4.86
C PHE A 90 -7.09 -7.38 -3.42
N LEU A 91 -6.47 -8.53 -3.22
CA LEU A 91 -6.00 -9.01 -1.93
C LEU A 91 -4.54 -9.43 -2.05
N THR A 92 -3.74 -9.02 -1.09
CA THR A 92 -2.33 -9.40 -0.94
C THR A 92 -2.17 -10.17 0.35
N ALA A 93 -1.46 -11.30 0.31
CA ALA A 93 -1.00 -12.02 1.48
C ALA A 93 0.52 -12.22 1.39
N ALA A 94 1.24 -11.91 2.47
CA ALA A 94 2.69 -12.03 2.50
C ALA A 94 3.19 -12.54 3.86
N ASP A 95 4.23 -13.39 3.83
CA ASP A 95 4.96 -13.86 5.00
C ASP A 95 6.34 -13.21 5.07
N TYR A 96 6.81 -12.93 6.28
CA TYR A 96 8.06 -12.20 6.53
C TYR A 96 9.01 -13.00 7.44
N PRO A 97 10.34 -12.80 7.34
CA PRO A 97 11.32 -13.59 8.08
C PRO A 97 11.21 -13.46 9.61
N SER A 98 10.72 -12.34 10.13
CA SER A 98 10.42 -12.14 11.56
C SER A 98 9.15 -12.87 12.06
N LYS A 99 8.66 -13.85 11.30
CA LYS A 99 7.55 -14.75 11.66
C LYS A 99 6.22 -14.04 11.87
N TYR A 100 5.92 -13.10 10.99
CA TYR A 100 4.58 -12.52 10.87
C TYR A 100 4.07 -12.66 9.44
N SER A 101 2.75 -12.64 9.31
CA SER A 101 2.07 -12.59 8.03
C SER A 101 1.23 -11.33 7.98
N MET A 102 1.03 -10.80 6.79
CA MET A 102 0.20 -9.64 6.56
C MET A 102 -0.78 -9.93 5.44
N THR A 103 -2.00 -9.43 5.63
CA THR A 103 -3.06 -9.48 4.63
C THR A 103 -3.58 -8.08 4.39
N ILE A 104 -3.60 -7.67 3.12
CA ILE A 104 -4.17 -6.40 2.68
C ILE A 104 -5.33 -6.72 1.75
N GLN A 105 -6.47 -6.06 1.95
CA GLN A 105 -7.62 -6.17 1.07
C GLN A 105 -8.04 -4.77 0.66
N SER A 106 -8.34 -4.62 -0.63
CA SER A 106 -8.75 -3.34 -1.21
C SER A 106 -9.85 -3.58 -2.24
N SER A 107 -10.84 -2.71 -2.28
CA SER A 107 -11.92 -2.72 -3.27
C SER A 107 -12.23 -1.29 -3.71
N GLN A 108 -12.38 -1.08 -5.02
CA GLN A 108 -12.84 0.18 -5.61
C GLN A 108 -14.37 0.26 -5.69
N VAL A 109 -15.06 -0.80 -5.25
CA VAL A 109 -16.51 -0.97 -5.43
C VAL A 109 -17.23 -1.16 -4.09
N ASN A 110 -16.52 -0.91 -2.98
CA ASN A 110 -17.07 -0.89 -1.64
C ASN A 110 -16.32 0.16 -0.80
N GLU A 111 -17.06 1.01 -0.10
CA GLU A 111 -16.48 2.04 0.76
C GLU A 111 -16.00 1.50 2.11
N ASN A 112 -16.44 0.30 2.51
CA ASN A 112 -16.09 -0.30 3.79
C ASN A 112 -14.86 -1.22 3.66
N GLY A 113 -13.77 -0.84 4.34
CA GLY A 113 -12.49 -1.53 4.33
C GLY A 113 -12.31 -2.45 5.55
N PRO A 114 -11.32 -3.36 5.51
CA PRO A 114 -10.93 -4.09 6.70
C PRO A 114 -10.29 -3.16 7.74
N MET A 115 -10.61 -3.38 9.02
CA MET A 115 -9.96 -2.66 10.12
C MET A 115 -8.45 -2.93 10.12
N MET A 116 -7.65 -1.86 10.18
CA MET A 116 -6.21 -1.96 10.32
C MET A 116 -5.85 -2.39 11.75
N ARG A 117 -5.04 -3.45 11.89
CA ARG A 117 -4.67 -3.98 13.21
C ARG A 117 -3.37 -4.74 13.19
N LEU A 118 -2.63 -4.68 14.30
CA LEU A 118 -1.48 -5.53 14.59
C LEU A 118 -1.89 -6.57 15.62
N ARG A 119 -1.78 -7.85 15.26
CA ARG A 119 -2.16 -8.97 16.14
C ARG A 119 -0.91 -9.54 16.80
N GLY A 120 -0.67 -9.17 18.05
CA GLY A 120 0.39 -9.73 18.88
C GLY A 120 -0.06 -11.00 19.62
N THR A 121 0.88 -11.66 20.29
CA THR A 121 0.57 -12.86 21.07
C THR A 121 -0.18 -12.57 22.37
N LYS A 122 -0.02 -11.36 22.93
CA LYS A 122 -0.62 -10.94 24.20
C LYS A 122 -1.72 -9.89 24.07
N ALA A 123 -1.71 -9.12 23.00
CA ALA A 123 -2.64 -8.03 22.75
C ALA A 123 -2.73 -7.73 21.25
N THR A 124 -3.84 -7.13 20.85
CA THR A 124 -4.07 -6.60 19.51
C THR A 124 -4.11 -5.07 19.57
N ILE A 125 -3.36 -4.43 18.67
CA ILE A 125 -3.46 -2.99 18.42
C ILE A 125 -4.48 -2.79 17.31
N HIS A 126 -5.53 -2.04 17.61
CA HIS A 126 -6.57 -1.60 16.70
C HIS A 126 -6.24 -0.17 16.27
N LEU A 127 -5.89 -0.01 15.00
CA LEU A 127 -5.72 1.30 14.40
C LEU A 127 -7.11 1.74 13.95
N SER A 128 -7.64 2.77 14.59
CA SER A 128 -9.02 3.18 14.33
C SER A 128 -9.14 4.03 13.08
N ASP A 129 -8.06 4.58 12.53
CA ASP A 129 -8.13 5.44 11.34
C ASP A 129 -8.46 4.65 10.07
N GLU A 130 -9.48 5.10 9.35
CA GLU A 130 -9.75 4.68 7.98
C GLU A 130 -9.51 5.86 7.04
N TRP A 131 -8.26 5.98 6.57
CA TRP A 131 -7.78 7.13 5.79
C TRP A 131 -8.71 7.53 4.63
N GLU A 132 -9.15 6.58 3.79
CA GLU A 132 -10.09 6.84 2.66
C GLU A 132 -11.58 6.66 3.05
N GLY A 133 -11.86 6.45 4.33
CA GLY A 133 -13.21 6.38 4.85
C GLY A 133 -13.90 7.76 4.87
N PRO A 134 -15.24 7.80 4.94
CA PRO A 134 -15.99 9.00 5.23
C PRO A 134 -15.55 9.56 6.59
N PRO A 135 -15.74 10.88 6.83
CA PRO A 135 -15.32 11.53 8.07
C PRO A 135 -15.85 10.87 9.36
N THR A 136 -16.96 10.12 9.27
CA THR A 136 -17.53 9.37 10.41
C THR A 136 -16.73 8.13 10.81
N ARG A 137 -15.76 7.71 10.00
CA ARG A 137 -14.88 6.55 10.23
C ARG A 137 -13.41 6.94 10.38
N GLN A 138 -13.12 8.24 10.42
CA GLN A 138 -11.80 8.75 10.74
C GLN A 138 -11.70 8.95 12.25
N TYR A 139 -10.76 8.25 12.87
CA TYR A 139 -10.54 8.30 14.31
C TYR A 139 -9.06 8.60 14.56
N ASP A 140 -8.79 9.38 15.60
CA ASP A 140 -7.46 9.85 15.97
C ASP A 140 -6.83 9.04 17.11
N TYR A 141 -7.33 7.83 17.39
CA TYR A 141 -6.83 6.98 18.46
C TYR A 141 -6.55 5.55 18.00
N ALA A 142 -5.70 4.85 18.76
CA ALA A 142 -5.52 3.41 18.67
C ALA A 142 -5.83 2.75 20.01
N ASP A 143 -6.51 1.62 19.97
CA ASP A 143 -6.80 0.82 21.16
C ASP A 143 -5.90 -0.42 21.21
N ILE A 144 -5.29 -0.65 22.36
CA ILE A 144 -4.50 -1.84 22.65
C ILE A 144 -5.31 -2.71 23.60
N ILE A 145 -5.80 -3.83 23.06
CA ILE A 145 -6.72 -4.73 23.74
C ILE A 145 -6.00 -6.05 24.02
N PRO A 146 -5.88 -6.50 25.29
CA PRO A 146 -5.26 -7.78 25.61
C PRO A 146 -6.08 -8.96 25.11
N GLU A 147 -5.40 -10.02 24.69
CA GLU A 147 -6.04 -11.31 24.42
C GLU A 147 -6.49 -11.94 25.74
N SER A 148 -7.62 -12.66 25.73
CA SER A 148 -8.28 -13.17 26.95
C SER A 148 -7.34 -13.82 27.98
N PRO A 149 -6.36 -14.67 27.59
CA PRO A 149 -5.44 -15.31 28.55
C PRO A 149 -4.49 -14.35 29.28
N TYR A 150 -4.31 -13.12 28.79
CA TYR A 150 -3.34 -12.16 29.30
C TYR A 150 -3.99 -10.93 29.95
N THR A 151 -5.31 -10.90 30.08
CA THR A 151 -6.06 -9.74 30.61
C THR A 151 -5.59 -9.34 32.01
N GLU A 152 -5.41 -10.30 32.94
CA GLU A 152 -4.93 -10.04 34.29
C GLU A 152 -3.48 -9.53 34.32
N GLU A 153 -2.57 -10.18 33.56
CA GLU A 153 -1.17 -9.77 33.43
C GLU A 153 -1.07 -8.35 32.86
N PHE A 154 -1.85 -8.08 31.81
CA PHE A 154 -1.90 -6.79 31.13
C PHE A 154 -2.42 -5.69 32.04
N ALA A 155 -3.56 -5.91 32.71
CA ALA A 155 -4.13 -4.95 33.63
C ALA A 155 -3.19 -4.67 34.81
N LYS A 156 -2.53 -5.69 35.36
CA LYS A 156 -1.53 -5.52 36.42
C LYS A 156 -0.32 -4.69 35.96
N LYS A 157 0.11 -4.86 34.71
CA LYS A 157 1.28 -4.17 34.15
C LYS A 157 0.96 -2.72 33.77
N HIS A 158 -0.19 -2.48 33.14
CA HIS A 158 -0.53 -1.20 32.54
C HIS A 158 -1.50 -0.36 33.37
N GLY A 159 -2.15 -0.96 34.38
CA GLY A 159 -3.16 -0.29 35.22
C GLY A 159 -4.54 -0.17 34.58
N PHE A 160 -4.70 -0.62 33.34
CA PHE A 160 -5.94 -0.51 32.56
C PHE A 160 -6.28 -1.83 31.87
N ALA A 161 -7.57 -2.10 31.71
CA ALA A 161 -8.05 -3.25 30.94
C ALA A 161 -7.82 -3.08 29.42
N ILE A 162 -7.85 -1.83 28.94
CA ILE A 162 -7.56 -1.42 27.57
C ILE A 162 -6.67 -0.18 27.66
N VAL A 163 -5.64 -0.08 26.83
CA VAL A 163 -4.84 1.15 26.71
C VAL A 163 -5.27 1.87 25.44
N ARG A 164 -5.68 3.12 25.57
CA ARG A 164 -5.95 4.01 24.44
C ARG A 164 -4.77 4.94 24.22
N VAL A 165 -4.36 5.09 22.96
CA VAL A 165 -3.33 6.02 22.50
C VAL A 165 -4.00 7.03 21.58
N ASP A 166 -4.13 8.27 22.05
CA ASP A 166 -4.69 9.38 21.26
C ASP A 166 -3.63 10.02 20.35
N GLY A 167 -4.07 10.77 19.34
CA GLY A 167 -3.19 11.51 18.42
C GLY A 167 -2.49 10.66 17.35
N VAL A 168 -3.08 9.53 16.95
CA VAL A 168 -2.51 8.61 15.93
C VAL A 168 -3.25 8.63 14.59
N GLY A 169 -4.17 9.57 14.41
CA GLY A 169 -4.89 9.76 13.15
C GLY A 169 -4.07 10.50 12.09
N ASN A 170 -4.66 10.65 10.91
CA ASN A 170 -4.13 11.46 9.84
C ASN A 170 -3.90 12.93 10.25
N GLU A 171 -2.64 13.38 10.26
CA GLU A 171 -2.24 14.77 10.53
C GLU A 171 -1.89 15.57 9.26
N GLY A 172 -2.18 15.01 8.08
CA GLY A 172 -1.89 15.58 6.76
C GLY A 172 -0.44 15.42 6.30
N ASP A 173 -0.20 15.80 5.04
CA ASP A 173 1.08 15.55 4.36
C ASP A 173 2.18 16.55 4.72
N LEU A 174 1.84 17.69 5.34
CA LEU A 174 2.79 18.77 5.58
C LEU A 174 3.95 18.33 6.49
N LYS A 175 3.67 17.57 7.55
CA LYS A 175 4.71 17.04 8.43
C LYS A 175 5.68 16.11 7.69
N HIS A 176 5.18 15.38 6.70
CA HIS A 176 6.01 14.51 5.87
C HIS A 176 6.95 15.32 4.97
N VAL A 177 6.43 16.39 4.36
CA VAL A 177 7.22 17.34 3.55
C VAL A 177 8.26 18.06 4.40
N ASP A 178 7.89 18.53 5.58
CA ASP A 178 8.80 19.19 6.52
C ASP A 178 9.95 18.27 6.92
N ASN A 179 9.65 17.01 7.28
CA ASN A 179 10.67 16.01 7.57
C ASN A 179 11.65 15.84 6.40
N PHE A 180 11.16 15.73 5.16
CA PHE A 180 12.02 15.60 4.00
C PHE A 180 12.94 16.83 3.82
N LEU A 181 12.38 18.05 3.89
CA LEU A 181 13.15 19.29 3.73
C LEU A 181 14.17 19.48 4.86
N GLU A 182 13.83 19.10 6.09
CA GLU A 182 14.76 19.10 7.22
C GLU A 182 15.90 18.12 6.99
N CYS A 183 15.63 16.90 6.56
CA CYS A 183 16.64 15.89 6.23
C CYS A 183 17.56 16.35 5.09
N VAL A 184 17.04 17.05 4.08
CA VAL A 184 17.88 17.65 3.02
C VAL A 184 18.87 18.65 3.59
N ARG A 185 18.44 19.50 4.56
CA ARG A 185 19.29 20.51 5.20
C ARG A 185 20.28 19.89 6.18
N SER A 186 19.82 18.98 7.03
CA SER A 186 20.60 18.37 8.11
C SER A 186 21.48 17.21 7.65
N ARG A 187 21.22 16.69 6.45
CA ARG A 187 21.81 15.44 5.91
C ARG A 187 21.46 14.19 6.72
N GLN A 188 20.40 14.25 7.52
CA GLN A 188 19.85 13.07 8.19
C GLN A 188 18.97 12.24 7.24
N GLN A 189 18.74 10.99 7.60
CA GLN A 189 17.85 10.11 6.86
C GLN A 189 16.37 10.49 7.10
N PRO A 190 15.53 10.59 6.05
CA PRO A 190 14.10 10.83 6.22
C PRO A 190 13.40 9.62 6.82
N ASN A 191 12.26 9.85 7.47
CA ASN A 191 11.46 8.78 8.09
C ASN A 191 11.07 7.72 7.05
N CYS A 192 10.59 8.14 5.87
CA CYS A 192 10.29 7.26 4.73
C CYS A 192 11.40 7.31 3.67
N HIS A 193 12.55 6.77 4.01
CA HIS A 193 13.70 6.58 3.13
C HIS A 193 13.48 5.52 2.04
N ALA A 194 14.33 5.55 1.01
CA ALA A 194 14.21 4.73 -0.19
C ALA A 194 14.25 3.21 0.07
N ASP A 195 15.01 2.75 1.07
CA ASP A 195 15.07 1.31 1.42
C ASP A 195 13.73 0.79 1.94
N LEU A 196 13.04 1.56 2.79
CA LEU A 196 11.69 1.25 3.23
C LEU A 196 10.71 1.21 2.04
N GLY A 197 10.83 2.20 1.15
CA GLY A 197 10.05 2.25 -0.08
C GLY A 197 10.25 1.01 -0.95
N TYR A 198 11.51 0.62 -1.15
CA TYR A 198 11.90 -0.53 -1.94
C TYR A 198 11.33 -1.84 -1.39
N LYS A 199 11.55 -2.13 -0.10
CA LYS A 199 11.09 -3.36 0.54
C LYS A 199 9.57 -3.50 0.53
N ALA A 200 8.85 -2.41 0.80
CA ALA A 200 7.39 -2.39 0.70
C ALA A 200 6.93 -2.68 -0.74
N MET A 201 7.55 -2.03 -1.74
CA MET A 201 7.18 -2.21 -3.14
C MET A 201 7.53 -3.59 -3.69
N VAL A 202 8.55 -4.29 -3.17
CA VAL A 202 8.80 -5.70 -3.52
C VAL A 202 7.58 -6.55 -3.17
N THR A 203 6.97 -6.38 -2.00
CA THR A 203 5.75 -7.10 -1.63
C THR A 203 4.60 -6.79 -2.59
N VAL A 204 4.37 -5.51 -2.91
CA VAL A 204 3.29 -5.10 -3.82
C VAL A 204 3.48 -5.68 -5.21
N GLU A 205 4.68 -5.53 -5.78
CA GLU A 205 5.01 -6.00 -7.12
C GLU A 205 4.89 -7.53 -7.23
N LEU A 206 5.40 -8.27 -6.23
CA LEU A 206 5.24 -9.73 -6.21
C LEU A 206 3.79 -10.17 -6.09
N SER A 207 2.96 -9.41 -5.38
CA SER A 207 1.52 -9.66 -5.30
C SER A 207 0.83 -9.45 -6.65
N VAL A 208 1.16 -8.36 -7.35
CA VAL A 208 0.67 -8.09 -8.72
C VAL A 208 1.12 -9.20 -9.69
N ARG A 209 2.40 -9.60 -9.65
CA ARG A 209 2.90 -10.72 -10.45
C ARG A 209 2.20 -12.03 -10.11
N SER A 210 1.92 -12.28 -8.83
CA SER A 210 1.21 -13.46 -8.35
C SER A 210 -0.19 -13.54 -8.96
N TYR A 211 -0.93 -12.44 -8.90
CA TYR A 211 -2.25 -12.33 -9.51
C TYR A 211 -2.19 -12.57 -11.03
N ARG A 212 -1.28 -11.90 -11.73
CA ARG A 212 -1.18 -11.98 -13.20
C ARG A 212 -0.76 -13.38 -13.70
N ASN A 213 0.10 -14.06 -12.96
CA ASN A 213 0.67 -15.34 -13.38
C ASN A 213 0.01 -16.56 -12.69
N GLY A 214 -0.95 -16.34 -11.78
CA GLY A 214 -1.67 -17.39 -11.09
C GLY A 214 -0.79 -18.29 -10.20
N LYS A 215 0.31 -17.76 -9.64
CA LYS A 215 1.25 -18.55 -8.82
C LYS A 215 1.75 -17.80 -7.60
N VAL A 216 2.25 -18.54 -6.63
CA VAL A 216 2.94 -18.01 -5.44
C VAL A 216 4.36 -17.58 -5.80
N TYR A 217 4.84 -16.48 -5.23
CA TYR A 217 6.22 -16.03 -5.38
C TYR A 217 6.99 -16.10 -4.07
N TYR A 218 8.28 -16.40 -4.17
CA TYR A 218 9.25 -16.39 -3.08
C TYR A 218 10.36 -15.39 -3.40
N PHE A 219 10.95 -14.80 -2.37
CA PHE A 219 11.99 -13.79 -2.53
C PHE A 219 13.18 -14.10 -1.61
N ASP A 220 14.37 -14.09 -2.21
CA ASP A 220 15.65 -14.22 -1.52
C ASP A 220 16.16 -12.82 -1.20
N ALA A 221 16.17 -12.47 0.09
CA ALA A 221 16.57 -11.15 0.58
C ALA A 221 18.08 -10.90 0.45
N GLU A 222 18.92 -11.93 0.44
CA GLU A 222 20.38 -11.76 0.30
C GLU A 222 20.77 -11.50 -1.16
N ARG A 223 20.08 -12.17 -2.10
CA ARG A 223 20.31 -12.01 -3.54
C ARG A 223 19.43 -10.93 -4.18
N GLU A 224 18.44 -10.44 -3.45
CA GLU A 224 17.39 -9.53 -3.92
C GLU A 224 16.68 -10.04 -5.19
N GLN A 225 16.35 -11.33 -5.18
CA GLN A 225 15.84 -12.03 -6.36
C GLN A 225 14.61 -12.88 -6.06
N VAL A 226 13.76 -13.00 -7.07
CA VAL A 226 12.66 -13.97 -7.06
C VAL A 226 13.23 -15.37 -7.23
N VAL A 227 12.82 -16.29 -6.35
CA VAL A 227 13.28 -17.69 -6.36
C VAL A 227 12.09 -18.65 -6.41
N GLU A 228 12.39 -19.90 -6.78
CA GLU A 228 11.43 -21.00 -6.64
C GLU A 228 11.35 -21.44 -5.17
N LYS A 229 10.27 -22.16 -4.84
CA LYS A 229 10.12 -22.73 -3.50
C LYS A 229 11.25 -23.73 -3.24
N ALA A 230 12.01 -23.53 -2.16
CA ALA A 230 12.96 -24.52 -1.65
C ALA A 230 12.27 -25.78 -1.11
#